data_AF-A0A919YFP1-F1
#
_entry.id   AF-A0A919YFP1-F1
#
_cell.length_a   1.000
_cell.length_b   1.000
_cell.length_c   1.000
_cell.angle_alpha   90.00
_cell.angle_beta   90.00
_cell.angle_gamma   90.00
#
_symmetry.space_group_name_H-M   'P 1'
#
loop_
_entity.id
_entity.type
_entity.pdbx_description
1 polymer ?
#
loop_
_entity_poly.entity_id
_entity_poly.type
_entity_poly.pdbx_seq_one_letter_code
_entity_poly.pdbx_strand_id
1 'polypeptide(L)'
;MIQSIVHIALVVKDYDEAIDFYTQKLHFTLIEDTYQPEQDKRWVVVAPPGSVGTTILLARASKPEQEAFIGNQSGGRVFLFLNTDDFWRDYNDMILYEK
;
A
#
# COMPACT_ATOMS: atom_id res chain seq x y z
N MET A 1 25.46 -15.28 -2.70
CA MET A 1 24.65 -14.61 -1.66
C MET A 1 23.25 -14.43 -2.24
N ILE A 2 22.19 -14.71 -1.49
CA ILE A 2 20.80 -14.56 -1.94
C ILE A 2 20.20 -13.38 -1.17
N GLN A 3 19.62 -12.40 -1.87
CA GLN A 3 19.04 -11.18 -1.30
C GLN A 3 17.77 -10.79 -2.07
N SER A 4 16.82 -10.14 -1.41
CA SER A 4 15.58 -9.62 -2.00
C SER A 4 15.11 -8.34 -1.31
N ILE A 5 14.37 -7.50 -2.04
CA ILE A 5 13.59 -6.41 -1.47
C ILE A 5 12.24 -7.00 -1.03
N VAL A 6 11.89 -6.87 0.25
CA VAL A 6 10.71 -7.55 0.82
C VAL A 6 9.52 -6.61 1.04
N HIS A 7 9.77 -5.36 1.40
CA HIS A 7 8.75 -4.35 1.65
C HIS A 7 9.15 -3.03 0.98
N ILE A 8 8.19 -2.36 0.36
CA ILE A 8 8.31 -0.97 -0.07
C ILE A 8 7.38 -0.14 0.80
N ALA A 9 7.93 0.85 1.50
CA ALA A 9 7.14 1.73 2.35
C ALA A 9 6.40 2.78 1.50
N LEU A 10 5.11 2.96 1.79
CA LEU A 10 4.27 4.00 1.20
C LEU A 10 3.70 4.87 2.32
N VAL A 11 4.00 6.17 2.28
CA VAL A 11 3.49 7.11 3.28
C VAL A 11 1.99 7.33 3.06
N VAL A 12 1.19 7.06 4.09
CA VAL A 12 -0.27 7.20 4.07
C VAL A 12 -0.75 8.19 5.12
N LYS A 13 -1.94 8.75 4.91
CA LYS A 13 -2.58 9.66 5.86
C LYS A 13 -3.12 8.93 7.08
N ASP A 14 -3.82 7.83 6.83
CA ASP A 14 -4.51 7.03 7.84
C ASP A 14 -4.42 5.55 7.46
N TYR A 15 -4.38 4.67 8.47
CA TYR A 15 -4.25 3.23 8.24
C TYR A 15 -5.54 2.64 7.66
N ASP A 16 -6.70 2.95 8.23
CA ASP A 16 -7.95 2.33 7.86
C ASP A 16 -8.40 2.81 6.47
N GLU A 17 -8.21 4.10 6.18
CA GLU A 17 -8.44 4.64 4.83
C GLU A 17 -7.55 3.94 3.78
N ALA A 18 -6.27 3.69 4.11
CA ALA A 18 -5.37 3.01 3.19
C ALA A 18 -5.70 1.52 3.04
N ILE A 19 -5.97 0.82 4.14
CA ILE A 19 -6.36 -0.59 4.12
C ILE A 19 -7.62 -0.76 3.27
N ASP A 20 -8.63 0.09 3.48
CA ASP A 20 -9.87 0.04 2.71
C ASP A 20 -9.60 0.25 1.21
N PHE A 21 -8.84 1.28 0.83
CA PHE A 21 -8.47 1.51 -0.56
C PHE A 21 -7.74 0.31 -1.18
N TYR A 22 -6.71 -0.22 -0.52
CA TYR A 22 -5.92 -1.31 -1.09
C TYR A 22 -6.70 -2.63 -1.13
N THR A 23 -7.52 -2.92 -0.12
CA THR A 23 -8.24 -4.22 -0.04
C THR A 23 -9.56 -4.22 -0.77
N GLN A 24 -10.31 -3.12 -0.75
CA GLN A 24 -11.64 -3.04 -1.36
C GLN A 24 -11.58 -2.54 -2.81
N LYS A 25 -10.72 -1.56 -3.11
CA LYS A 25 -10.63 -0.98 -4.46
C LYS A 25 -9.65 -1.71 -5.38
N LEU A 26 -8.50 -2.10 -4.84
CA LEU A 26 -7.46 -2.80 -5.61
C LEU A 26 -7.43 -4.32 -5.36
N HIS A 27 -8.30 -4.81 -4.48
CA HIS A 27 -8.40 -6.24 -4.14
C HIS A 27 -7.08 -6.87 -3.65
N PHE A 28 -6.18 -6.06 -3.07
CA PHE A 28 -4.98 -6.56 -2.44
C PHE A 28 -5.32 -7.34 -1.17
N THR A 29 -4.53 -8.34 -0.85
CA THR A 29 -4.64 -9.07 0.40
C THR A 29 -3.98 -8.27 1.52
N LEU A 30 -4.68 -8.07 2.63
CA LEU A 30 -4.09 -7.64 3.89
C LEU A 30 -3.29 -8.80 4.48
N ILE A 31 -1.97 -8.70 4.44
CA ILE A 31 -1.05 -9.75 4.88
C ILE A 31 -0.85 -9.69 6.39
N GLU A 32 -0.68 -8.49 6.92
CA GLU A 32 -0.48 -8.27 8.34
C GLU A 32 -1.05 -6.91 8.75
N ASP A 33 -1.58 -6.86 9.96
CA ASP A 33 -2.04 -5.65 10.64
C ASP A 33 -1.84 -5.82 12.16
N THR A 34 -0.64 -5.45 12.63
CA THR A 34 -0.22 -5.68 14.02
C THR A 34 0.06 -4.35 14.71
N TYR A 35 -0.59 -4.07 15.84
CA TYR A 35 -0.27 -2.89 16.66
C TYR A 35 1.10 -3.04 17.34
N GLN A 36 1.88 -1.96 17.31
CA GLN A 36 3.26 -1.84 17.80
C GLN A 36 3.29 -0.81 18.94
N PRO A 37 3.16 -1.25 20.22
CA PRO A 37 2.98 -0.35 21.36
C PRO A 37 4.14 0.63 21.57
N GLU A 38 5.38 0.21 21.32
CA GLU A 38 6.58 1.01 21.56
C GLU A 38 6.64 2.27 20.67
N GLN A 39 5.89 2.26 19.56
CA GLN A 39 5.88 3.35 18.59
C GLN A 39 4.49 3.98 18.40
N ASP A 40 3.47 3.44 19.07
CA ASP A 40 2.06 3.78 18.85
C ASP A 40 1.67 3.77 17.36
N LYS A 41 2.01 2.67 16.68
CA LYS A 41 1.83 2.48 15.23
C LYS A 41 1.27 1.10 14.91
N ARG A 42 0.81 0.91 13.68
CA ARG A 42 0.46 -0.41 13.14
C ARG A 42 1.49 -0.81 12.09
N TRP A 43 1.89 -2.06 12.12
CA TRP A 43 2.61 -2.71 11.05
C TRP A 43 1.58 -3.28 10.07
N VAL A 44 1.34 -2.55 8.99
CA VAL A 44 0.29 -2.86 8.01
C VAL A 44 0.91 -3.20 6.67
N VAL A 45 0.76 -4.43 6.22
CA VAL A 45 1.35 -4.93 4.97
C VAL A 45 0.26 -5.43 4.06
N VAL A 46 0.27 -4.99 2.80
CA VAL A 46 -0.65 -5.43 1.74
C VAL A 46 0.12 -5.94 0.52
N ALA A 47 -0.49 -6.83 -0.24
CA ALA A 47 0.10 -7.37 -1.47
C ALA A 47 -0.96 -7.66 -2.55
N PRO A 48 -0.64 -7.51 -3.85
CA PRO A 48 -1.52 -7.97 -4.92
C PRO A 48 -1.92 -9.44 -4.73
N PRO A 49 -3.16 -9.82 -5.09
CA PRO A 49 -3.64 -11.17 -4.91
C PRO A 49 -2.75 -12.18 -5.66
N GLY A 50 -2.38 -13.27 -4.99
CA GLY A 50 -1.54 -14.33 -5.57
C GLY A 50 -0.06 -13.97 -5.78
N SER A 51 0.39 -12.78 -5.38
CA SER A 51 1.80 -12.39 -5.51
C SER A 51 2.69 -13.11 -4.49
N VAL A 52 3.90 -13.47 -4.93
CA VAL A 52 4.98 -14.00 -4.08
C VAL A 52 6.19 -13.11 -4.27
N GLY A 53 6.51 -12.26 -3.29
CA GLY A 53 7.63 -11.33 -3.38
C GLY A 53 7.43 -10.05 -2.57
N THR A 54 7.76 -8.92 -3.19
CA THR A 54 7.71 -7.60 -2.55
C THR A 54 6.28 -7.21 -2.18
N THR A 55 6.11 -6.73 -0.95
CA THR A 55 4.83 -6.22 -0.44
C THR A 55 4.90 -4.72 -0.19
N ILE A 56 3.75 -4.08 0.03
CA ILE A 56 3.67 -2.65 0.37
C ILE A 56 3.42 -2.52 1.87
N LEU A 57 4.31 -1.81 2.56
CA LEU A 57 4.14 -1.40 3.95
C LEU A 57 3.44 -0.03 3.98
N LEU A 58 2.23 0.02 4.54
CA LEU A 58 1.49 1.27 4.71
C LEU A 58 2.02 1.98 5.96
N ALA A 59 2.76 3.08 5.76
CA ALA A 59 3.41 3.81 6.83
C ALA A 59 2.65 5.12 7.10
N ARG A 60 1.84 5.17 8.17
CA ARG A 60 1.11 6.40 8.53
C ARG A 60 2.07 7.55 8.84
N ALA A 61 1.83 8.70 8.22
CA ALA A 61 2.49 9.94 8.58
C ALA A 61 2.24 10.26 10.06
N SER A 62 3.32 10.41 10.83
CA SER A 62 3.31 10.63 12.28
C SER A 62 3.97 11.95 12.69
N LYS A 63 4.53 12.67 11.71
CA LYS A 63 5.18 13.96 11.89
C LYS A 63 4.73 14.92 10.78
N PRO A 64 4.64 16.23 11.05
CA PRO A 64 4.22 17.20 10.03
C PRO A 64 5.06 17.16 8.75
N GLU A 65 6.37 16.89 8.87
CA GLU A 65 7.26 16.80 7.69
C GLU A 65 6.86 15.68 6.72
N GLN A 66 6.19 14.62 7.21
CA GLN A 66 5.84 13.44 6.43
C GLN A 66 4.60 13.65 5.57
N GLU A 67 3.71 14.58 5.96
CA GLU A 67 2.45 14.83 5.28
C GLU A 67 2.65 15.24 3.81
N ALA A 68 3.71 16.01 3.53
CA ALA A 68 4.06 16.44 2.18
C ALA A 68 4.46 15.31 1.23
N PHE A 69 4.74 14.11 1.75
CA PHE A 69 5.12 12.93 0.96
C PHE A 69 3.95 11.97 0.68
N ILE A 70 2.76 12.22 1.26
CA ILE A 70 1.57 11.45 0.96
C ILE A 70 1.20 11.66 -0.52
N GLY A 71 1.30 10.60 -1.32
CA GLY A 71 1.09 10.64 -2.77
C GLY A 71 2.27 11.23 -3.57
N ASN A 72 3.39 11.56 -2.92
CA ASN A 72 4.59 12.10 -3.55
C ASN A 72 5.86 11.31 -3.17
N GLN A 73 5.75 9.99 -3.13
CA GLN A 73 6.81 9.07 -2.66
C GLN A 73 8.05 9.08 -3.57
N SER A 74 7.87 9.44 -4.85
CA SER A 74 8.89 9.41 -5.91
C SER A 74 9.21 10.80 -6.48
N GLY A 75 8.77 11.88 -5.83
CA GLY A 75 9.08 13.25 -6.27
C GLY A 75 8.51 13.59 -7.65
N GLY A 76 7.27 13.18 -7.92
CA GLY A 76 6.58 13.44 -9.20
C GLY A 76 6.94 12.51 -10.37
N ARG A 77 7.68 11.42 -10.12
CA ARG A 77 7.97 10.38 -11.13
C ARG A 77 7.10 9.15 -10.92
N VAL A 78 6.99 8.28 -11.93
CA VAL A 78 6.35 6.97 -11.75
C VAL A 78 7.08 6.20 -10.64
N PHE A 79 6.32 5.65 -9.69
CA PHE A 79 6.88 4.92 -8.56
C PHE A 79 6.90 3.40 -8.80
N LEU A 80 5.72 2.80 -9.00
CA LEU A 80 5.54 1.36 -9.16
C LEU A 80 4.65 1.05 -10.37
N PHE A 81 4.81 -0.14 -10.92
CA PHE A 81 3.94 -0.70 -11.95
C PHE A 81 3.24 -1.93 -11.40
N LEU A 82 1.92 -1.98 -11.50
CA LEU A 82 1.12 -3.15 -11.21
C LEU A 82 0.87 -3.89 -12.52
N ASN A 83 1.33 -5.14 -12.63
CA ASN A 83 1.01 -6.01 -13.74
C ASN A 83 -0.21 -6.88 -13.37
N THR A 84 -1.17 -6.97 -14.28
CA THR A 84 -2.39 -7.78 -14.12
C THR A 84 -2.63 -8.64 -15.36
N ASP A 85 -3.39 -9.71 -15.21
CA ASP A 85 -3.83 -10.59 -16.28
C ASP A 85 -5.03 -10.02 -17.06
N ASP A 86 -5.85 -9.19 -16.43
CA ASP A 86 -7.01 -8.52 -17.04
C ASP A 86 -7.08 -7.05 -16.58
N PHE A 87 -6.53 -6.17 -17.42
CA PHE A 87 -6.54 -4.73 -17.18
C PHE A 87 -7.96 -4.15 -17.10
N TRP A 88 -8.90 -4.66 -17.92
CA TRP A 88 -10.23 -4.07 -18.00
C TRP A 88 -11.08 -4.43 -16.79
N ARG A 89 -10.97 -5.65 -16.28
CA ARG A 89 -11.58 -6.04 -14.99
C ARG A 89 -11.14 -5.09 -13.89
N ASP A 90 -9.83 -5.01 -13.66
CA ASP A 90 -9.29 -4.23 -12.54
C ASP A 90 -9.56 -2.72 -12.70
N TYR A 91 -9.48 -2.19 -13.92
CA TYR A 91 -9.88 -0.81 -14.21
C TYR A 91 -11.36 -0.56 -13.90
N ASN A 92 -12.24 -1.47 -14.31
CA ASN A 92 -13.68 -1.34 -14.07
C ASN A 92 -14.02 -1.42 -12.57
N ASP A 93 -13.36 -2.30 -11.83
CA ASP A 93 -13.52 -2.38 -10.37
C ASP A 93 -13.08 -1.07 -9.70
N MET A 94 -11.97 -0.48 -10.17
CA MET A 94 -11.49 0.81 -9.67
C MET A 94 -12.43 1.99 -9.95
N ILE A 95 -13.19 1.98 -11.05
CA ILE A 95 -14.14 3.07 -11.36
C ILE A 95 -15.50 2.86 -10.68
N LEU A 96 -15.88 1.62 -10.39
CA LEU A 96 -17.14 1.28 -9.72
C LEU A 96 -17.05 1.40 -8.19
N TYR A 97 -15.84 1.41 -7.64
CA TYR A 97 -15.64 1.64 -6.21
C TYR A 97 -16.14 3.05 -5.81
N GLU A 98 -17.18 3.06 -4.99
CA GLU A 98 -17.71 4.24 -4.30
C GLU A 98 -17.27 4.20 -2.83
N LYS A 99 -16.75 5.32 -2.32
CA LYS A 99 -16.31 5.47 -0.92
C LYS A 99 -17.41 6.09 -0.08
#